data_AF-A0A352PUR0-F1
#
_entry.id   AF-A0A352PUR0-F1
#
_cell.length_a   1.000
_cell.length_b   1.000
_cell.length_c   1.000
_cell.angle_alpha   90.00
_cell.angle_beta   90.00
_cell.angle_gamma   90.00
#
_symmetry.space_group_name_H-M   'P 1'
#
loop_
_entity.id
_entity.type
_entity.pdbx_description
1 polymer ?
#
loop_
_entity_poly.entity_id
_entity_poly.type
_entity_poly.pdbx_seq_one_letter_code
_entity_poly.pdbx_strand_id
1 'polypeptide(L)' 'MGDNPALPKASDFPTGTTFVIKEFDVPLAWIPGQGWVNWFGGAPRPYDSSLLKVDNNWPADSFKEWVQIVEASL' A
#
# COMPACT_ATOMS: atom_id res chain seq x y z
N MET A 1 -4.41 24.65 -9.20
CA MET A 1 -5.03 23.98 -8.06
C MET A 1 -4.40 22.62 -8.02
N GLY A 2 -3.45 22.40 -7.12
CA GLY A 2 -2.77 21.09 -7.03
C GLY A 2 -3.78 20.09 -6.49
N ASP A 3 -4.07 19.05 -7.26
CA ASP A 3 -4.87 17.93 -6.80
C ASP A 3 -4.19 17.38 -5.55
N ASN A 4 -4.75 17.64 -4.37
CA ASN A 4 -4.30 16.98 -3.15
C ASN A 4 -4.67 15.51 -3.36
N PRO A 5 -3.71 14.58 -3.51
CA PRO A 5 -4.04 13.19 -3.77
C PRO A 5 -4.93 12.70 -2.62
N ALA A 6 -6.18 12.39 -2.94
CA ALA A 6 -7.12 11.92 -1.94
C ALA A 6 -6.60 10.59 -1.40
N LEU A 7 -6.46 10.49 -0.08
CA LEU A 7 -6.02 9.26 0.56
C LEU A 7 -6.97 8.10 0.18
N PRO A 8 -6.42 6.91 -0.10
CA PRO A 8 -7.23 5.76 -0.45
C PRO A 8 -8.16 5.37 0.71
N LYS A 9 -9.34 4.86 0.36
CA LYS A 9 -10.34 4.34 1.31
C LYS A 9 -10.39 2.83 1.22
N ALA A 10 -10.78 2.17 2.30
CA ALA A 10 -10.90 0.71 2.33
C ALA A 10 -11.89 0.18 1.27
N SER A 11 -12.92 0.97 0.95
CA SER A 11 -13.91 0.67 -0.09
C SER A 11 -13.35 0.70 -1.52
N ASP A 12 -12.18 1.30 -1.73
CA ASP A 12 -11.54 1.38 -3.05
C ASP A 12 -10.83 0.06 -3.41
N PHE A 13 -10.71 -0.86 -2.43
CA PHE A 13 -10.06 -2.15 -2.59
C PHE A 13 -11.08 -3.29 -2.55
N PRO A 14 -10.90 -4.33 -3.37
CA PRO A 14 -11.75 -5.52 -3.30
C PRO A 14 -11.54 -6.27 -1.98
N THR A 15 -12.57 -7.00 -1.56
CA THR A 15 -12.49 -7.92 -0.43
C THR A 15 -11.35 -8.92 -0.64
N GLY A 16 -10.56 -9.17 0.40
CA GLY A 16 -9.38 -10.04 0.33
C GLY A 16 -8.08 -9.31 -0.01
N THR A 17 -8.12 -7.98 -0.23
CA THR A 17 -6.91 -7.17 -0.31
C THR A 17 -6.12 -7.25 1.00
N THR A 18 -4.82 -7.51 0.88
CA THR A 18 -3.90 -7.54 2.03
C THR A 18 -3.03 -6.29 2.00
N PHE A 19 -3.02 -5.54 3.09
CA PHE A 19 -2.19 -4.34 3.25
C PHE A 19 -0.90 -4.71 3.97
N VAL A 20 0.23 -4.32 3.39
CA VAL A 20 1.57 -4.70 3.83
C VAL A 20 2.44 -3.46 3.91
N ILE A 21 3.31 -3.43 4.91
CA ILE A 21 4.35 -2.42 5.07
C ILE A 21 5.67 -3.10 4.74
N LYS A 22 6.38 -2.59 3.75
CA LYS A 22 7.74 -3.03 3.43
C LYS A 22 8.75 -2.07 4.04
N GLU A 23 9.82 -2.66 4.56
CA GLU A 23 10.94 -2.05 5.28
C GLU A 23 10.49 -1.31 6.52
N PHE A 24 9.87 -0.13 6.38
CA PHE A 24 9.20 0.62 7.45
C PHE A 24 8.19 1.65 6.90
N ASP A 25 8.34 2.04 5.63
CA ASP A 25 7.71 3.23 5.06
C ASP A 25 7.12 3.00 3.65
N VAL A 26 7.18 1.78 3.11
CA VAL A 26 6.63 1.48 1.78
C VAL A 26 5.26 0.81 1.93
N PRO A 27 4.15 1.51 1.65
CA PRO A 27 2.81 0.95 1.75
C PRO A 27 2.51 0.13 0.49
N LEU A 28 2.42 -1.18 0.66
CA LEU A 28 2.07 -2.14 -0.40
C LEU A 28 0.65 -2.68 -0.19
N ALA A 29 -0.05 -2.97 -1.28
CA ALA A 29 -1.31 -3.69 -1.28
C ALA A 29 -1.20 -4.90 -2.20
N TRP A 30 -1.51 -6.10 -1.69
CA TRP A 30 -1.76 -7.26 -2.53
C TRP A 30 -3.24 -7.34 -2.84
N ILE A 31 -3.58 -7.13 -4.11
CA ILE A 31 -4.95 -7.11 -4.60
C ILE A 31 -5.23 -8.45 -5.30
N PRO A 32 -6.25 -9.22 -4.85
CA PRO A 32 -6.64 -10.47 -5.49
C PRO A 32 -6.89 -10.29 -6.99
N GLY A 33 -6.23 -11.11 -7.82
CA GLY A 33 -6.36 -11.06 -9.27
C GLY A 33 -5.61 -9.93 -9.98
N GLN A 34 -5.00 -8.98 -9.25
CA GLN A 34 -4.18 -7.90 -9.84
C GLN A 34 -2.69 -8.01 -9.45
N GLY A 35 -2.40 -8.51 -8.25
CA GLY A 35 -1.04 -8.64 -7.73
C GLY A 35 -0.65 -7.49 -6.79
N TRP A 36 0.66 -7.22 -6.71
CA TRP A 36 1.21 -6.25 -5.77
C TRP A 36 1.23 -4.84 -6.34
N VAL A 37 0.83 -3.89 -5.51
CA VAL A 37 0.78 -2.47 -5.85
C VAL A 37 1.47 -1.67 -4.76
N ASN A 38 2.37 -0.76 -5.14
CA ASN A 38 3.00 0.21 -4.27
C ASN A 38 2.20 1.52 -4.27
N TRP A 39 1.95 2.05 -3.08
CA TRP A 39 1.22 3.29 -2.85
C TRP A 39 2.09 4.43 -2.30
N PHE A 40 3.40 4.25 -2.23
CA PHE A 40 4.34 5.32 -1.87
C PHE A 40 4.18 6.50 -2.83
N GLY A 41 4.00 7.71 -2.28
CA GLY A 41 3.69 8.92 -3.04
C GLY A 41 2.20 9.06 -3.43
N GLY A 42 1.31 8.31 -2.77
CA GLY A 42 -0.14 8.51 -2.87
C GLY A 42 -0.82 7.94 -4.12
N ALA A 43 -0.08 7.34 -5.05
CA ALA A 43 -0.60 6.82 -6.30
C ALA A 43 -0.21 5.35 -6.50
N PRO A 44 -1.14 4.47 -6.93
CA PRO A 44 -0.86 3.06 -7.13
C PRO A 44 0.11 2.86 -8.30
N ARG A 45 1.16 2.08 -8.07
CA ARG A 45 2.12 1.64 -9.08
C ARG A 45 2.32 0.13 -9.01
N PRO A 46 2.39 -0.58 -10.15
CA PRO A 46 2.73 -1.99 -10.15
C PRO A 46 4.01 -2.25 -9.36
N TYR A 47 4.01 -3.29 -8.54
CA TYR A 47 5.15 -3.65 -7.71
C TYR A 47 5.61 -5.07 -8.01
N ASP A 48 6.92 -5.25 -8.16
CA ASP A 48 7.53 -6.55 -8.38
C ASP A 48 7.70 -7.30 -7.06
N SER A 49 7.00 -8.43 -6.92
CA SER A 49 7.04 -9.24 -5.70
C SER A 49 8.40 -9.92 -5.47
N SER A 50 9.28 -10.02 -6.48
CA SER A 50 10.62 -10.57 -6.28
C SER A 50 11.51 -9.69 -5.38
N LEU A 51 11.07 -8.46 -5.08
CA LEU A 51 11.73 -7.53 -4.16
C LEU A 51 11.28 -7.71 -2.71
N LEU A 52 10.25 -8.53 -2.45
CA LEU A 52 9.86 -8.95 -1.11
C LEU A 52 10.80 -10.05 -0.64
N LYS A 53 11.65 -9.70 0.33
CA LYS A 53 12.55 -10.63 0.99
C LYS A 53 11.90 -11.15 2.27
N VAL A 54 12.39 -12.26 2.76
CA VAL A 54 12.03 -12.74 4.11
C VAL A 54 12.35 -11.62 5.11
N ASP A 55 11.39 -11.33 5.99
CA ASP A 55 11.48 -10.35 7.08
C ASP A 55 11.67 -8.87 6.69
N ASN A 56 11.54 -8.50 5.40
CA ASN A 56 11.56 -7.10 4.99
C ASN A 56 10.16 -6.49 4.81
N ASN A 57 9.10 -7.22 5.14
CA ASN A 57 7.73 -6.75 5.03
C ASN A 57 6.83 -7.50 6.00
N TRP A 58 5.74 -6.85 6.41
CA TRP A 58 4.74 -7.43 7.31
C TRP A 58 3.35 -6.88 6.99
N PRO A 59 2.28 -7.65 7.27
CA PRO A 59 0.92 -7.12 7.20
C PRO A 59 0.77 -5.92 8.13
N ALA A 60 0.13 -4.85 7.65
CA ALA A 60 -0.27 -3.76 8.52
C ALA A 60 -1.28 -4.27 9.55
N ASP A 61 -1.19 -3.80 10.80
CA ASP A 61 -2.12 -4.12 11.87
C ASP A 61 -3.54 -3.62 11.55
N SER A 62 -3.63 -2.58 10.72
CA SER A 62 -4.91 -2.07 10.21
C SER A 62 -4.76 -1.30 8.91
N PHE A 63 -5.88 -1.16 8.18
CA PHE A 63 -5.95 -0.24 7.05
C PHE A 63 -5.58 1.21 7.43
N LYS A 64 -5.93 1.63 8.66
CA LYS A 64 -5.63 2.98 9.15
C LYS A 64 -4.13 3.22 9.26
N GLU A 65 -3.38 2.27 9.83
CA GLU A 65 -1.92 2.34 9.91
C GLU A 65 -1.31 2.43 8.51
N TRP A 66 -1.76 1.58 7.59
CA TRP A 66 -1.28 1.59 6.22
C TRP A 66 -1.53 2.92 5.51
N VAL A 67 -2.72 3.52 5.67
CA VAL A 67 -3.05 4.85 5.10
C VAL A 67 -2.20 5.96 5.71
N GLN A 68 -1.84 5.89 7.00
CA GLN A 68 -0.95 6.87 7.62
C GLN A 68 0.43 6.89 6.95
N ILE A 69 0.92 5.74 6.48
CA ILE A 69 2.18 5.66 5.73
C ILE A 69 2.01 6.24 4.34
N VAL A 70 0.88 5.98 3.66
CA VAL A 70 0.57 6.62 2.37
C VAL A 70 0.57 8.14 2.52
N GLU A 71 -0.11 8.67 3.55
CA GLU A 71 -0.16 10.10 3.87
C GLU A 71 1.21 10.69 4.17
N ALA A 72 2.04 9.99 4.95
CA ALA A 72 3.40 10.42 5.27
C ALA A 72 4.34 10.42 4.04
N SER A 73 3.99 9.71 2.98
CA SER A 73 4.78 9.60 1.74
C SER A 73 4.41 10.58 0.63
N LEU A 74 3.37 11.40 0.83
CA LEU A 74 2.86 12.38 -0.15
C LEU A 74 3.84 13.52 -0.45
#